data_AF-A0A2V6HII0-F1
#
_entry.id   AF-A0A2V6HII0-F1
#
_cell.length_a   1.000
_cell.length_b   1.000
_cell.length_c   1.000
_cell.angle_alpha   90.00
_cell.angle_beta   90.00
_cell.angle_gamma   90.00
#
_symmetry.space_group_name_H-M   'P 1'
#
loop_
_entity.id
_entity.type
_entity.pdbx_description
1 polymer ?
#
loop_
_entity_poly.entity_id
_entity_poly.type
_entity_poly.pdbx_seq_one_letter_code
_entity_poly.pdbx_strand_id
1 'polypeptide(L)'
;PDVSETTRIPRPPRGREEVPVQLSRLLDAHQIIIRDCRELARRASQIGDDGSNDLVVSQVLRTNELQVWFLSEHLVNVPLVEAQGDVYKPPKSA
;
A
#
# COMPACT_ATOMS: atom_id res chain seq x y z
N PRO A 1 -2.25 3.15 -28.38
CA PRO A 1 -1.79 2.11 -27.44
C PRO A 1 -2.89 1.77 -26.44
N ASP A 2 -3.11 0.47 -26.20
CA ASP A 2 -4.09 0.01 -25.21
C ASP A 2 -3.49 0.07 -23.79
N VAL A 3 -4.33 -0.04 -22.75
CA VAL A 3 -3.95 -0.01 -21.34
C VAL A 3 -2.93 -1.10 -21.03
N SER A 4 -3.07 -2.29 -21.60
CA SER A 4 -2.12 -3.39 -21.41
C SER A 4 -0.73 -3.14 -21.99
N GLU A 5 -0.64 -2.30 -23.03
CA GLU A 5 0.62 -1.95 -23.69
C GLU A 5 1.32 -0.77 -22.99
N THR A 6 0.55 0.04 -22.26
CA THR A 6 1.03 1.28 -21.62
C THR A 6 1.39 1.08 -20.16
N THR A 7 0.71 0.14 -19.48
CA THR A 7 0.89 -0.05 -18.04
C THR A 7 2.29 -0.56 -17.69
N ARG A 8 2.84 -0.01 -16.60
CA ARG A 8 4.06 -0.52 -15.95
C ARG A 8 3.78 -1.47 -14.80
N ILE A 9 2.49 -1.64 -14.45
CA ILE A 9 2.08 -2.55 -13.36
C ILE A 9 2.16 -3.99 -13.88
N PRO A 10 2.93 -4.87 -13.24
CA PRO A 10 3.06 -6.25 -13.68
C PRO A 10 1.73 -7.00 -13.63
N ARG A 11 1.50 -7.87 -14.61
CA ARG A 11 0.32 -8.75 -14.63
C ARG A 11 0.37 -9.69 -13.40
N PRO A 12 -0.72 -9.83 -12.63
CA PRO A 12 -0.77 -10.82 -11.56
C PRO A 12 -0.73 -12.24 -12.13
N PRO A 13 -0.27 -13.24 -11.34
CA PRO A 13 -0.30 -14.63 -11.74
C PRO A 13 -1.74 -15.10 -11.97
N ARG A 14 -1.86 -16.24 -12.65
CA ARG A 14 -3.15 -16.92 -12.80
C ARG A 14 -3.47 -17.69 -11.53
N GLY A 15 -4.69 -17.55 -11.02
CA GLY A 15 -5.16 -18.27 -9.84
C GLY A 15 -5.06 -17.44 -8.56
N ARG A 16 -5.16 -18.12 -7.41
CA ARG A 16 -5.17 -17.48 -6.09
C ARG A 16 -3.77 -17.37 -5.54
N GLU A 17 -3.47 -16.23 -4.94
CA GLU A 17 -2.24 -15.99 -4.19
C GLU A 17 -2.53 -15.92 -2.69
N GLU A 18 -1.49 -16.10 -1.88
CA GLU A 18 -1.57 -15.86 -0.44
C GLU A 18 -1.87 -14.39 -0.14
N VAL A 19 -2.65 -14.12 0.90
CA VAL A 19 -3.06 -12.77 1.30
C VAL A 19 -1.87 -11.80 1.41
N PRO A 20 -0.77 -12.10 2.14
CA PRO A 20 0.37 -11.17 2.22
C PRO A 20 1.04 -10.89 0.86
N VAL A 21 1.00 -11.85 -0.07
CA VAL A 21 1.55 -11.67 -1.42
C VAL A 21 0.68 -10.72 -2.23
N GLN A 22 -0.65 -10.83 -2.13
CA GLN A 22 -1.58 -9.90 -2.77
C GLN A 22 -1.41 -8.47 -2.24
N LEU A 23 -1.33 -8.31 -0.92
CA LEU A 23 -1.13 -7.00 -0.28
C LEU A 23 0.21 -6.37 -0.70
N SER A 24 1.29 -7.16 -0.73
CA SER A 24 2.60 -6.69 -1.18
C SER A 24 2.57 -6.25 -2.66
N ARG A 25 1.90 -7.01 -3.53
CA ARG A 25 1.73 -6.65 -4.94
C ARG A 25 0.94 -5.35 -5.13
N LEU A 26 -0.08 -5.12 -4.30
CA LEU A 26 -0.84 -3.85 -4.31
C LEU A 26 0.05 -2.68 -3.90
N LEU A 27 0.89 -2.86 -2.87
CA LEU A 27 1.85 -1.84 -2.43
C LEU A 27 2.87 -1.51 -3.53
N ASP A 28 3.41 -2.52 -4.22
CA ASP A 28 4.32 -2.31 -5.36
C ASP A 28 3.65 -1.49 -6.47
N ALA A 29 2.39 -1.80 -6.79
CA ALA A 29 1.61 -1.06 -7.79
C ALA A 29 1.39 0.41 -7.37
N HIS A 30 1.04 0.65 -6.11
CA HIS A 30 0.92 2.01 -5.58
C HIS A 30 2.25 2.77 -5.64
N GLN A 31 3.38 2.13 -5.35
CA GLN A 31 4.69 2.78 -5.42
C GLN A 31 5.02 3.25 -6.84
N ILE A 32 4.66 2.46 -7.87
CA ILE A 32 4.78 2.87 -9.27
C ILE A 32 3.94 4.13 -9.51
N ILE A 33 2.65 4.10 -9.14
CA ILE A 33 1.72 5.23 -9.36
C ILE A 33 2.20 6.49 -8.63
N ILE A 34 2.61 6.39 -7.36
CA ILE A 34 3.07 7.53 -6.56
C ILE A 34 4.30 8.19 -7.18
N ARG A 35 5.27 7.40 -7.63
CA ARG A 35 6.48 7.93 -8.31
C ARG A 35 6.09 8.69 -9.57
N ASP A 36 5.20 8.11 -10.38
CA ASP A 36 4.77 8.68 -11.64
C ASP A 36 3.95 9.97 -11.41
N CYS A 37 3.09 10.00 -10.39
CA CYS A 37 2.33 11.20 -10.00
C CYS A 37 3.26 12.33 -9.57
N ARG A 38 4.31 12.05 -8.78
CA ARG A 38 5.28 13.07 -8.35
C ARG A 38 6.11 13.62 -9.51
N GLU A 39 6.40 12.80 -10.52
CA GLU A 39 7.04 13.28 -11.74
C GLU A 39 6.09 14.14 -12.58
N LEU A 40 4.85 13.68 -12.77
CA LEU A 40 3.84 14.38 -13.55
C LEU A 40 3.46 15.72 -12.93
N ALA A 41 3.23 15.77 -11.62
CA ALA A 41 2.93 17.01 -10.90
C ALA A 41 4.04 18.06 -11.07
N ARG A 42 5.32 17.64 -10.94
CA ARG A 42 6.46 18.54 -11.18
C ARG A 42 6.48 19.08 -12.61
N ARG A 43 6.22 18.23 -13.61
CA ARG A 43 6.17 18.65 -15.02
C ARG A 43 4.99 19.58 -15.30
N ALA A 44 3.80 19.25 -14.81
CA ALA A 44 2.59 20.06 -14.95
C ALA A 44 2.78 21.46 -14.36
N SER A 45 3.35 21.53 -13.14
CA SER A 45 3.70 22.81 -12.51
C SER A 45 4.73 23.61 -13.32
N GLN A 46 5.75 22.96 -13.90
CA GLN A 46 6.78 23.64 -14.71
C GLN A 46 6.23 24.27 -16.00
N ILE A 47 5.19 23.68 -16.60
CA ILE A 47 4.58 24.20 -17.83
C ILE A 47 3.35 25.09 -17.57
N GLY A 48 3.01 25.34 -16.30
CA GLY A 48 1.84 26.14 -15.92
C GLY A 48 0.49 25.43 -16.11
N ASP A 49 0.47 24.10 -16.16
CA ASP A 49 -0.77 23.31 -16.20
C ASP A 49 -1.28 23.05 -14.77
N ASP A 50 -1.92 24.08 -14.20
CA ASP A 50 -2.40 24.06 -12.81
C ASP A 50 -3.51 23.02 -12.59
N GLY A 51 -4.36 22.79 -13.60
CA GLY A 51 -5.48 21.85 -13.50
C GLY A 51 -5.02 20.41 -13.42
N SER A 52 -4.08 20.01 -14.29
CA SER A 52 -3.50 18.66 -14.22
C SER A 52 -2.67 18.48 -12.94
N ASN A 53 -1.93 19.50 -12.51
CA ASN A 53 -1.19 19.45 -11.26
C ASN A 53 -2.11 19.23 -10.06
N ASP A 54 -3.20 20.01 -9.94
CA ASP A 54 -4.16 19.85 -8.86
C ASP A 54 -4.79 18.45 -8.85
N LEU A 55 -5.27 17.97 -10.00
CA LEU A 55 -5.91 16.66 -10.08
C LEU A 55 -4.95 15.52 -9.70
N VAL A 56 -3.71 15.55 -10.21
CA VAL A 56 -2.70 14.53 -9.93
C VAL A 56 -2.31 14.53 -8.45
N VAL A 57 -2.16 15.70 -7.82
CA VAL A 57 -1.77 15.79 -6.42
C VAL A 57 -2.95 15.51 -5.48
N SER A 58 -4.08 16.20 -5.68
CA SER A 58 -5.20 16.19 -4.74
C SER A 58 -5.96 14.88 -4.76
N GLN A 59 -6.16 14.29 -5.94
CA GLN A 59 -6.98 13.09 -6.11
C GLN A 59 -6.15 11.82 -6.26
N VAL A 60 -5.12 11.82 -7.11
CA VAL A 60 -4.42 10.57 -7.43
C VAL A 60 -3.35 10.28 -6.38
N LEU A 61 -2.41 11.19 -6.16
CA LEU A 61 -1.28 10.99 -5.26
C LEU A 61 -1.74 10.75 -3.81
N ARG A 62 -2.54 11.68 -3.25
CA ARG A 62 -2.98 11.58 -1.85
C ARG A 62 -3.84 10.34 -1.57
N THR A 63 -4.69 9.95 -2.51
CA THR A 63 -5.47 8.71 -2.38
C THR A 63 -4.57 7.48 -2.35
N ASN A 64 -3.57 7.42 -3.23
CA ASN A 64 -2.63 6.30 -3.25
C ASN A 64 -1.77 6.27 -1.97
N GLU A 65 -1.33 7.41 -1.45
CA GLU A 65 -0.57 7.48 -0.18
C GLU A 65 -1.41 6.98 1.01
N LEU A 66 -2.69 7.35 1.08
CA LEU A 66 -3.60 6.84 2.11
C LEU A 66 -3.81 5.33 2.00
N GLN A 67 -4.00 4.83 0.78
CA GLN A 67 -4.19 3.39 0.52
C GLN A 67 -2.93 2.59 0.86
N VAL A 68 -1.73 3.11 0.56
CA VAL A 68 -0.46 2.51 0.96
C VAL A 68 -0.38 2.35 2.47
N TRP A 69 -0.66 3.42 3.23
CA TRP A 69 -0.69 3.36 4.68
C TRP A 69 -1.63 2.26 5.17
N PHE A 70 -2.87 2.24 4.68
CA PHE A 70 -3.85 1.26 5.13
C PHE A 70 -3.39 -0.19 4.85
N LEU A 71 -2.87 -0.47 3.65
CA LEU A 71 -2.41 -1.80 3.28
C LEU A 71 -1.15 -2.22 4.03
N SER A 72 -0.22 -1.29 4.31
CA SER A 72 1.03 -1.61 5.00
C SER A 72 0.80 -2.06 6.44
N GLU A 73 -0.19 -1.49 7.14
CA GLU A 73 -0.53 -1.90 8.51
C GLU A 73 -0.96 -3.38 8.59
N HIS A 74 -1.56 -3.92 7.54
CA HIS A 74 -2.01 -5.32 7.50
C HIS A 74 -0.86 -6.33 7.28
N LEU A 75 0.34 -5.86 6.93
CA LEU A 75 1.53 -6.70 6.78
C LEU A 75 2.39 -6.73 8.05
N VAL A 76 2.05 -5.94 9.07
CA VAL A 76 2.79 -5.89 10.32
C VAL A 76 2.51 -7.16 11.14
N ASN A 77 3.57 -7.93 11.40
CA ASN A 77 3.47 -9.15 12.21
C ASN A 77 3.62 -8.82 13.70
N VAL A 78 2.48 -8.53 14.36
CA VAL A 78 2.38 -8.23 15.80
C VAL A 78 1.32 -9.10 16.47
N PRO A 79 1.45 -9.39 17.77
CA PRO A 79 0.41 -10.10 18.51
C PRO A 79 -0.90 -9.31 18.50
N LEU A 80 -2.02 -9.97 18.18
CA LEU A 80 -3.35 -9.36 18.21
C LEU A 80 -3.98 -9.37 19.62
N VAL A 81 -3.48 -10.23 20.50
CA VAL A 81 -3.92 -10.36 21.89
C VAL A 81 -2.72 -10.65 22.79
N GLU A 82 -2.77 -10.15 24.02
CA GLU A 82 -1.82 -10.47 25.07
C GLU A 82 -2.44 -11.44 26.07
N ALA A 83 -1.63 -12.34 26.64
CA ALA A 83 -2.09 -13.20 27.70
C ALA A 83 -2.29 -12.38 29.00
N GLN A 84 -3.52 -12.36 29.52
CA GLN A 84 -3.77 -11.89 30.88
C GLN A 84 -3.24 -12.96 31.84
N GLY A 85 -2.06 -12.71 32.40
CA GLY A 85 -1.37 -13.67 33.26
C GLY A 85 -2.07 -13.87 34.60
N ASP A 86 -2.92 -14.88 34.70
CA ASP A 86 -3.06 -15.61 35.96
C ASP A 86 -1.86 -16.55 36.07
N VAL A 87 -0.85 -16.12 36.83
CA VAL A 87 0.34 -16.93 37.12
C VAL A 87 -0.10 -18.17 37.87
N TYR A 88 -0.06 -19.32 37.21
CA TYR A 88 -0.25 -20.62 37.87
C TYR A 88 0.72 -20.73 39.06
N LYS A 89 0.18 -20.76 40.27
CA LYS A 89 0.95 -21.05 41.49
C LYS A 89 0.80 -22.55 41.79
N PRO A 90 1.86 -23.37 41.64
CA PRO A 90 1.78 -24.77 42.00
C PRO A 90 1.47 -24.91 43.50
N PRO A 91 0.71 -25.95 43.92
CA PRO A 91 0.45 -26.20 45.33
C PRO A 91 1.77 -26.44 46.06
N LYS A 92 1.91 -25.85 47.26
CA LYS A 92 3.06 -26.13 48.12
C LYS A 92 3.02 -27.61 48.52
N SER A 93 4.10 -28.35 48.26
CA SER A 93 4.28 -29.70 48.76
C SER A 93 4.17 -29.69 50.29
N ALA A 94 3.35 -30.59 50.83
CA ALA A 94 3.16 -30.81 52.26
C ALA A 94 4.41 -31.43 52.91
#